data_AF-A0A061IYY4-F1
#
_entry.id   AF-A0A061IYY4-F1
#
_cell.length_a   1.000
_cell.length_b   1.000
_cell.length_c   1.000
_cell.angle_alpha   90.00
_cell.angle_beta   90.00
_cell.angle_gamma   90.00
#
_symmetry.space_group_name_H-M   'P 1'
#
loop_
_entity.id
_entity.type
_entity.pdbx_description
1 polymer ?
#
loop_
_entity_poly.entity_id
_entity_poly.type
_entity_poly.pdbx_seq_one_letter_code
_entity_poly.pdbx_strand_id
1 'polypeptide(L)'
;MDLTLRSTAALFFVLCTFPIVQGRLNKIQLPRFVASQMSGEWGVEAHSPCNPSIVSGTLTWEGEKMTMHWLHNTFLGPQLEAATDEGEIVMHVGGLHAFTTRTQEVATLLYAICGVGQANTLSTPHRPGLENNMDTTVLTEYTGVLLKNSVDALRTCQMTAPNVFVRLLGSGLQTTHGKVKESLQFLEMQFDVANMTRHCMEMREGTGGERGSVKQNRKGKKNRKYRLGSAKGTHGEYRNITDQSAEEGSIVLRFVRRTPKSK
;
A
#
# COMPACT_ATOMS: atom_id res chain seq x y z
N MET A 1 28.18 37.46 -36.42
CA MET A 1 26.94 37.17 -35.67
C MET A 1 26.47 35.71 -35.82
N ASP A 2 27.23 34.83 -36.49
CA ASP A 2 26.79 33.44 -36.75
C ASP A 2 27.24 32.39 -35.72
N LEU A 3 28.25 32.69 -34.89
CA LEU A 3 28.82 31.68 -33.98
C LEU A 3 28.01 31.54 -32.67
N THR A 4 27.44 32.64 -32.19
CA THR A 4 26.59 32.67 -30.99
C THR A 4 25.23 32.01 -31.22
N LEU A 5 24.66 32.14 -32.42
CA LEU A 5 23.36 31.54 -32.78
C LEU A 5 23.44 30.01 -32.96
N ARG A 6 24.57 29.49 -33.46
CA ARG A 6 24.80 28.05 -33.60
C ARG A 6 25.02 27.37 -32.25
N SER A 7 25.64 28.08 -31.29
CA SER A 7 25.91 27.57 -29.95
C SER A 7 24.62 27.46 -29.10
N THR A 8 23.69 28.41 -29.22
CA THR A 8 22.39 28.36 -28.54
C THR A 8 21.48 27.26 -29.11
N ALA A 9 21.49 27.06 -30.44
CA ALA A 9 20.73 25.98 -31.08
C ALA A 9 21.22 24.58 -30.67
N ALA A 10 22.54 24.40 -30.50
CA ALA A 10 23.12 23.15 -30.02
C ALA A 10 22.74 22.86 -28.55
N LEU A 11 22.69 23.90 -27.70
CA LEU A 11 22.26 23.79 -26.30
C LEU A 11 20.78 23.39 -26.15
N PHE A 12 19.91 23.94 -27.00
CA PHE A 12 18.50 23.52 -27.06
C PHE A 12 18.34 22.08 -27.54
N PHE A 13 19.13 21.63 -28.51
CA PHE A 13 19.10 20.24 -28.98
C PHE A 13 19.56 19.23 -27.91
N VAL A 14 20.57 19.58 -27.10
CA VAL A 14 21.01 18.74 -25.98
C VAL A 14 19.96 18.71 -24.85
N LEU A 15 19.28 19.82 -24.57
CA LEU A 15 18.18 19.88 -23.59
C LEU A 15 16.91 19.12 -24.04
N CYS A 16 16.61 19.08 -25.34
CA CYS A 16 15.49 18.33 -25.90
C CYS A 16 15.78 16.84 -26.17
N THR A 17 17.05 16.42 -26.10
CA THR A 17 17.46 15.01 -26.30
C THR A 17 17.87 14.31 -25.02
N PHE A 18 17.85 14.99 -23.86
CA PHE A 18 17.68 14.26 -22.62
C PHE A 18 16.37 13.49 -22.77
N PRO A 19 16.38 12.14 -22.76
CA PRO A 19 15.15 11.45 -22.49
C PRO A 19 14.68 12.05 -21.17
N ILE A 20 13.54 12.74 -21.21
CA ILE A 20 12.71 12.84 -20.02
C ILE A 20 12.47 11.38 -19.73
N VAL A 21 13.31 10.81 -18.87
CA VAL A 21 13.05 9.55 -18.22
C VAL A 21 11.84 9.92 -17.37
N GLN A 22 10.66 9.89 -17.98
CA GLN A 22 9.43 9.60 -17.30
C GLN A 22 9.74 8.24 -16.68
N GLY A 23 10.34 8.28 -15.49
CA GLY A 23 10.54 7.10 -14.67
C GLY A 23 9.19 6.45 -14.68
N ARG A 24 9.10 5.25 -15.28
CA ARG A 24 7.86 4.50 -15.31
C ARG A 24 7.46 4.39 -13.84
N LEU A 25 6.49 5.20 -13.43
CA LEU A 25 5.94 5.15 -12.09
C LEU A 25 5.30 3.77 -12.02
N ASN A 26 6.01 2.83 -11.40
CA ASN A 26 5.57 1.45 -11.35
C ASN A 26 4.26 1.42 -10.56
N LYS A 27 3.28 0.73 -11.13
CA LYS A 27 1.93 0.69 -10.61
C LYS A 27 1.76 -0.46 -9.62
N ILE A 28 0.79 -0.30 -8.72
CA ILE A 28 0.21 -1.36 -7.92
C ILE A 28 -1.24 -1.49 -8.39
N GLN A 29 -1.60 -2.67 -8.86
CA GLN A 29 -2.97 -2.96 -9.26
C GLN A 29 -3.75 -3.51 -8.08
N LEU A 30 -4.97 -3.01 -7.94
CA LEU A 30 -5.98 -3.55 -7.03
C LEU A 30 -6.94 -4.46 -7.79
N PRO A 31 -7.49 -5.49 -7.13
CA PRO A 31 -8.60 -6.23 -7.71
C PRO A 31 -9.75 -5.29 -8.02
N ARG A 32 -10.42 -5.51 -9.16
CA ARG A 32 -11.47 -4.62 -9.64
C ARG A 32 -12.64 -4.50 -8.65
N PHE A 33 -13.01 -5.61 -8.00
CA PHE A 33 -14.02 -5.63 -6.93
C PHE A 33 -13.67 -4.79 -5.69
N VAL A 34 -12.37 -4.56 -5.40
CA VAL A 34 -11.94 -3.66 -4.32
C VAL A 34 -12.01 -2.23 -4.83
N ALA A 35 -11.44 -2.00 -6.01
CA ALA A 35 -11.30 -0.69 -6.62
C ALA A 35 -12.67 -0.01 -6.86
N SER A 36 -13.69 -0.78 -7.26
CA SER A 36 -15.06 -0.31 -7.46
C SER A 36 -15.72 0.26 -6.20
N GLN A 37 -15.23 -0.12 -5.01
CA GLN A 37 -15.73 0.36 -3.71
C GLN A 37 -14.96 1.58 -3.18
N MET A 38 -13.90 2.01 -3.88
CA MET A 38 -12.97 3.06 -3.42
C MET A 38 -13.32 4.49 -3.89
N SER A 39 -14.57 4.77 -4.29
CA SER A 39 -14.94 6.11 -4.76
C SER A 39 -14.62 7.24 -3.75
N GLY A 40 -14.19 8.41 -4.25
CA GLY A 40 -13.94 9.61 -3.44
C GLY A 40 -12.48 9.80 -3.02
N GLU A 41 -12.27 10.51 -1.91
CA GLU A 41 -10.94 10.86 -1.40
C GLU A 41 -10.48 9.94 -0.27
N TRP A 42 -9.18 9.63 -0.27
CA TRP A 42 -8.54 8.73 0.67
C TRP A 42 -7.23 9.33 1.17
N GLY A 43 -6.97 9.18 2.47
CA GLY A 43 -5.63 9.31 3.04
C GLY A 43 -4.86 8.03 2.79
N VAL A 44 -3.59 8.15 2.41
CA VAL A 44 -2.70 7.02 2.15
C VAL A 44 -1.50 7.10 3.08
N GLU A 45 -1.11 5.97 3.63
CA GLU A 45 0.10 5.83 4.43
C GLU A 45 0.79 4.52 4.05
N ALA A 46 2.08 4.58 3.75
CA ALA A 46 2.88 3.41 3.46
C ALA A 46 3.98 3.26 4.51
N HIS A 47 4.13 2.04 5.01
CA HIS A 47 5.19 1.65 5.93
C HIS A 47 6.15 0.71 5.22
N SER A 48 7.45 0.96 5.38
CA SER A 48 8.48 0.08 4.85
C SER A 48 9.68 0.00 5.80
N PRO A 49 10.45 -1.09 5.76
CA PRO A 49 11.71 -1.20 6.51
C PRO A 49 12.79 -0.23 6.01
N CYS A 50 12.72 0.19 4.75
CA CYS A 50 13.66 1.09 4.11
C CYS A 50 13.36 2.55 4.43
N ASN A 51 14.34 3.43 4.24
CA ASN A 51 14.11 4.87 4.36
C ASN A 51 13.55 5.44 3.04
N PRO A 52 12.52 6.32 3.08
CA PRO A 52 11.74 6.70 4.26
C PRO A 52 10.85 5.56 4.79
N SER A 53 10.86 5.33 6.11
CA SER A 53 10.14 4.20 6.74
C SER A 53 8.63 4.39 6.78
N ILE A 54 8.18 5.65 6.76
CA ILE A 54 6.77 6.02 6.67
C ILE A 54 6.66 7.13 5.63
N VAL A 55 5.73 6.97 4.69
CA VAL A 55 5.37 8.02 3.73
C VAL A 55 3.86 8.16 3.66
N SER A 56 3.39 9.39 3.57
CA SER A 56 1.96 9.70 3.53
C SER A 56 1.60 10.37 2.21
N GLY A 57 0.35 10.20 1.81
CA GLY A 57 -0.21 10.69 0.57
C GLY A 57 -1.72 10.82 0.61
N THR A 58 -2.28 11.12 -0.56
CA THR A 58 -3.70 11.14 -0.83
C THR A 58 -3.99 10.39 -2.11
N LEU A 59 -5.12 9.69 -2.14
CA LEU A 59 -5.64 9.05 -3.33
C LEU A 59 -7.03 9.62 -3.61
N THR A 60 -7.25 10.02 -4.86
CA THR A 60 -8.58 10.41 -5.36
C THR A 60 -9.02 9.39 -6.40
N TRP A 61 -10.25 8.88 -6.25
CA TRP A 61 -10.92 8.03 -7.24
C TRP A 61 -12.10 8.78 -7.84
N GLU A 62 -11.97 9.17 -9.10
CA GLU A 62 -13.00 9.86 -9.88
C GLU A 62 -13.09 9.28 -11.29
N GLY A 63 -14.30 8.89 -11.71
CA GLY A 63 -14.54 8.44 -13.09
C GLY A 63 -13.61 7.32 -13.56
N GLU A 64 -13.39 6.29 -12.72
CA GLU A 64 -12.49 5.15 -12.96
C GLU A 64 -10.99 5.46 -12.95
N LYS A 65 -10.62 6.71 -12.64
CA LYS A 65 -9.21 7.12 -12.55
C LYS A 65 -8.77 7.25 -11.09
N MET A 66 -7.76 6.47 -10.73
CA MET A 66 -7.00 6.64 -9.49
C MET A 66 -5.88 7.66 -9.68
N THR A 67 -5.84 8.68 -8.82
CA THR A 67 -4.75 9.67 -8.80
C THR A 67 -4.10 9.68 -7.43
N MET A 68 -2.83 9.26 -7.36
CA MET A 68 -2.05 9.24 -6.13
C MET A 68 -1.15 10.48 -6.04
N HIS A 69 -1.22 11.18 -4.92
CA HIS A 69 -0.34 12.30 -4.59
C HIS A 69 0.39 12.05 -3.27
N TRP A 70 1.71 11.90 -3.34
CA TRP A 70 2.56 11.71 -2.16
C TRP A 70 2.98 13.06 -1.57
N LEU A 71 2.89 13.20 -0.25
CA LEU A 71 3.21 14.46 0.45
C LEU A 71 4.72 14.67 0.65
N HIS A 72 5.54 13.68 0.33
CA HIS A 72 6.98 13.72 0.52
C HIS A 72 7.65 14.15 -0.80
N ASN A 73 8.18 15.39 -0.84
CA ASN A 73 8.69 16.03 -2.06
C ASN A 73 9.76 15.25 -2.83
N THR A 74 10.51 14.36 -2.18
CA THR A 74 11.57 13.56 -2.78
C THR A 74 11.16 12.11 -3.08
N PHE A 75 9.94 11.71 -2.72
CA PHE A 75 9.46 10.35 -2.88
C PHE A 75 8.53 10.22 -4.08
N LEU A 76 9.05 9.62 -5.16
CA LEU A 76 8.26 9.20 -6.32
C LEU A 76 7.66 7.82 -6.04
N GLY A 77 6.65 7.80 -5.17
CA GLY A 77 5.98 6.57 -4.75
C GLY A 77 5.17 5.89 -5.84
N PRO A 78 4.64 4.68 -5.57
CA PRO A 78 3.84 3.94 -6.53
C PRO A 78 2.56 4.68 -6.90
N GLN A 79 2.09 4.44 -8.12
CA GLN A 79 0.74 4.79 -8.55
C GLN A 79 -0.17 3.58 -8.34
N LEU A 80 -1.47 3.83 -8.17
CA LEU A 80 -2.47 2.80 -7.97
C LEU A 80 -3.36 2.71 -9.22
N GLU A 81 -3.76 1.51 -9.58
CA GLU A 81 -4.64 1.24 -10.72
C GLU A 81 -5.60 0.10 -10.39
N ALA A 82 -6.75 0.07 -11.06
CA ALA A 82 -7.65 -1.07 -10.98
C ALA A 82 -7.25 -2.15 -12.00
N ALA A 83 -7.37 -3.42 -11.61
CA ALA A 83 -7.32 -4.54 -12.55
C ALA A 83 -8.38 -4.35 -13.64
N THR A 84 -8.07 -4.78 -14.87
CA THR A 84 -8.96 -4.60 -16.00
C THR A 84 -10.16 -5.52 -15.93
N ASP A 85 -9.99 -6.75 -15.46
CA ASP A 85 -11.05 -7.75 -15.43
C ASP A 85 -11.45 -8.15 -14.00
N GLU A 86 -12.75 -8.34 -13.75
CA GLU A 86 -13.27 -8.79 -12.44
C GLU A 86 -12.77 -10.20 -12.06
N GLY A 87 -12.44 -11.03 -13.05
CA GLY A 87 -11.91 -12.39 -12.85
C GLY A 87 -10.39 -12.47 -12.82
N GLU A 88 -9.68 -11.33 -12.88
CA GLU A 88 -8.23 -11.31 -12.92
C GLU A 88 -7.64 -11.72 -11.56
N ILE A 89 -7.03 -12.91 -11.52
CA ILE A 89 -6.42 -13.46 -10.31
C ILE A 89 -4.95 -13.10 -10.16
N VAL A 90 -4.31 -12.50 -11.17
CA VAL A 90 -2.90 -12.05 -11.12
C VAL A 90 -2.85 -10.54 -11.32
N MET A 91 -2.22 -9.82 -10.40
CA MET A 91 -2.14 -8.36 -10.42
C MET A 91 -0.69 -7.90 -10.39
N HIS A 92 -0.42 -6.76 -11.02
CA HIS A 92 0.88 -6.11 -10.96
C HIS A 92 1.14 -5.43 -9.62
N VAL A 93 2.35 -5.60 -9.08
CA VAL A 93 2.81 -4.94 -7.85
C VAL A 93 4.25 -4.43 -7.99
N GLY A 94 4.64 -4.09 -9.22
CA GLY A 94 5.95 -3.50 -9.51
C GLY A 94 6.21 -2.19 -8.75
N GLY A 95 5.15 -1.48 -8.35
CA GLY A 95 5.26 -0.27 -7.54
C GLY A 95 5.96 -0.46 -6.19
N LEU A 96 6.06 -1.69 -5.66
CA LEU A 96 6.80 -1.95 -4.42
C LEU A 96 8.29 -1.59 -4.51
N HIS A 97 8.86 -1.59 -5.72
CA HIS A 97 10.25 -1.18 -5.92
C HIS A 97 10.52 0.26 -5.52
N ALA A 98 9.50 1.13 -5.49
CA ALA A 98 9.65 2.50 -4.99
C ALA A 98 10.10 2.55 -3.52
N PHE A 99 9.86 1.50 -2.75
CA PHE A 99 10.27 1.39 -1.35
C PHE A 99 11.62 0.66 -1.17
N THR A 100 12.24 0.20 -2.25
CA THR A 100 13.51 -0.52 -2.19
C THR A 100 14.58 0.31 -2.90
N THR A 101 15.63 0.70 -2.20
CA THR A 101 16.65 1.64 -2.73
C THR A 101 17.53 1.05 -3.84
N ARG A 102 17.29 -0.21 -4.26
CA ARG A 102 18.05 -0.87 -5.31
C ARG A 102 17.49 -0.57 -6.70
N THR A 103 18.36 -0.02 -7.54
CA THR A 103 18.21 0.18 -8.99
C THR A 103 18.36 -1.11 -9.82
N GLN A 104 18.32 -2.29 -9.19
CA GLN A 104 18.55 -3.56 -9.86
C GLN A 104 17.33 -3.90 -10.73
N GLU A 105 17.57 -4.53 -11.89
CA GLU A 105 16.58 -4.88 -12.92
C GLU A 105 15.20 -5.12 -12.32
N VAL A 106 14.25 -4.24 -12.69
CA VAL A 106 12.88 -4.24 -12.21
C VAL A 106 12.20 -5.50 -12.76
N ALA A 107 12.46 -6.63 -12.10
CA ALA A 107 11.75 -7.86 -12.35
C ALA A 107 10.26 -7.54 -12.14
N THR A 108 9.43 -8.02 -13.07
CA THR A 108 7.98 -7.83 -12.98
C THR A 108 7.51 -8.50 -11.70
N LEU A 109 7.06 -7.70 -10.74
CA LEU A 109 6.47 -8.21 -9.51
C LEU A 109 4.97 -8.35 -9.72
N LEU A 110 4.50 -9.55 -9.44
CA LEU A 110 3.09 -9.92 -9.54
C LEU A 110 2.64 -10.46 -8.19
N TYR A 111 1.34 -10.42 -7.94
CA TYR A 111 0.72 -11.18 -6.86
C TYR A 111 -0.57 -11.82 -7.35
N ALA A 112 -1.00 -12.88 -6.68
CA ALA A 112 -2.31 -13.47 -6.89
C ALA A 112 -3.10 -13.54 -5.59
N ILE A 113 -4.41 -13.30 -5.68
CA ILE A 113 -5.34 -13.58 -4.58
C ILE A 113 -5.76 -15.04 -4.68
N CYS A 114 -5.51 -15.78 -3.61
CA CYS A 114 -5.74 -17.22 -3.55
C CYS A 114 -7.09 -17.57 -2.92
N GLY A 115 -7.66 -16.65 -2.14
CA GLY A 115 -8.99 -16.82 -1.57
C GLY A 115 -9.31 -15.82 -0.46
N VAL A 116 -10.47 -16.03 0.16
CA VAL A 116 -10.92 -15.30 1.36
C VAL A 116 -10.34 -16.02 2.58
N GLY A 117 -9.50 -15.32 3.34
CA GLY A 117 -8.89 -15.84 4.56
C GLY A 117 -9.85 -15.79 5.75
N GLN A 118 -10.36 -14.60 6.06
CA GLN A 118 -11.30 -14.39 7.17
C GLN A 118 -12.34 -13.33 6.81
N ALA A 119 -13.59 -13.54 7.20
CA ALA A 119 -14.64 -12.53 7.12
C ALA A 119 -15.33 -12.44 8.49
N ASN A 120 -15.35 -11.25 9.08
CA ASN A 120 -15.98 -10.98 10.36
C ASN A 120 -16.99 -9.83 10.21
N THR A 121 -18.21 -10.05 10.68
CA THR A 121 -19.26 -9.02 10.68
C THR A 121 -19.50 -8.55 12.11
N LEU A 122 -19.47 -7.23 12.31
CA LEU A 122 -19.72 -6.59 13.58
C LEU A 122 -20.92 -5.65 13.44
N SER A 123 -21.86 -5.72 14.39
CA SER A 123 -22.91 -4.71 14.50
C SER A 123 -22.31 -3.40 14.99
N THR A 124 -22.51 -2.31 14.25
CA THR A 124 -21.88 -1.01 14.49
C THR A 124 -22.84 0.17 14.34
N PRO A 125 -24.04 0.14 14.95
CA PRO A 125 -25.09 1.14 14.71
C PRO A 125 -24.68 2.58 15.04
N HIS A 126 -23.64 2.79 15.85
CA HIS A 126 -23.14 4.12 16.21
C HIS A 126 -21.61 4.14 16.06
N ARG A 127 -21.12 4.65 14.92
CA ARG A 127 -19.68 4.85 14.69
C ARG A 127 -19.36 6.33 14.47
N PRO A 128 -18.79 7.04 15.47
CA PRO A 128 -18.42 8.44 15.32
C PRO A 128 -17.39 8.65 14.20
N GLY A 129 -17.59 9.66 13.35
CA GLY A 129 -16.63 10.05 12.30
C GLY A 129 -16.79 9.35 10.94
N LEU A 130 -17.80 8.51 10.79
CA LEU A 130 -18.22 7.90 9.53
C LEU A 130 -19.66 8.32 9.28
N GLU A 131 -20.10 8.48 8.02
CA GLU A 131 -21.47 8.90 7.69
C GLU A 131 -22.47 8.12 8.55
N ASN A 132 -23.38 8.85 9.21
CA ASN A 132 -24.42 8.25 10.03
C ASN A 132 -25.12 7.18 9.20
N ASN A 133 -25.23 5.95 9.74
CA ASN A 133 -25.92 4.76 9.19
C ASN A 133 -25.03 3.63 8.61
N MET A 134 -23.96 3.21 9.30
CA MET A 134 -23.38 1.87 9.07
C MET A 134 -23.80 0.89 10.18
N ASP A 135 -25.01 0.34 10.08
CA ASP A 135 -25.54 -0.59 11.09
C ASP A 135 -24.67 -1.85 11.26
N THR A 136 -23.93 -2.21 10.22
CA THR A 136 -22.98 -3.31 10.22
C THR A 136 -21.67 -2.90 9.57
N THR A 137 -20.56 -3.31 10.18
CA THR A 137 -19.22 -3.21 9.61
C THR A 137 -18.73 -4.62 9.31
N VAL A 138 -18.24 -4.85 8.09
CA VAL A 138 -17.64 -6.11 7.67
C VAL A 138 -16.13 -5.90 7.52
N LEU A 139 -15.37 -6.76 8.19
CA LEU A 139 -13.93 -6.92 8.00
C LEU A 139 -13.70 -8.16 7.13
N THR A 140 -13.13 -7.99 5.94
CA THR A 140 -12.78 -9.09 5.04
C THR A 140 -11.28 -9.09 4.79
N GLU A 141 -10.62 -10.21 5.03
CA GLU A 141 -9.21 -10.44 4.69
C GLU A 141 -9.13 -11.42 3.53
N TYR A 142 -8.52 -10.98 2.44
CA TYR A 142 -8.09 -11.84 1.33
C TYR A 142 -6.63 -12.21 1.51
N THR A 143 -6.30 -13.45 1.21
CA THR A 143 -4.94 -13.98 1.27
C THR A 143 -4.43 -14.27 -0.13
N GLY A 144 -3.14 -14.04 -0.33
CA GLY A 144 -2.50 -14.15 -1.63
C GLY A 144 -1.02 -14.50 -1.54
N VAL A 145 -0.43 -14.65 -2.72
CA VAL A 145 0.99 -14.98 -2.89
C VAL A 145 1.67 -14.05 -3.88
N LEU A 146 2.92 -13.68 -3.60
CA LEU A 146 3.80 -13.03 -4.56
C LEU A 146 4.25 -14.03 -5.63
N LEU A 147 4.28 -13.58 -6.87
CA LEU A 147 4.57 -14.39 -8.04
C LEU A 147 5.79 -13.84 -8.79
N LYS A 148 6.62 -14.74 -9.30
CA LYS A 148 7.73 -14.41 -10.22
C LYS A 148 7.24 -14.30 -11.67
N ASN A 149 6.18 -15.01 -12.03
CA ASN A 149 5.52 -14.98 -13.33
C ASN A 149 4.04 -15.40 -13.18
N SER A 150 3.23 -15.17 -14.21
CA SER A 150 1.79 -15.46 -14.19
C SER A 150 1.43 -16.92 -14.48
N VAL A 151 2.35 -17.72 -15.03
CA VAL A 151 2.06 -19.03 -15.64
C VAL A 151 1.52 -20.04 -14.61
N ASP A 152 2.02 -19.98 -13.36
CA ASP A 152 1.72 -20.98 -12.32
C ASP A 152 0.98 -20.37 -11.11
N ALA A 153 0.20 -19.30 -11.30
CA ALA A 153 -0.47 -18.59 -10.20
C ALA A 153 -1.32 -19.50 -9.32
N LEU A 154 -2.19 -20.32 -9.93
CA LEU A 154 -3.09 -21.25 -9.22
C LEU A 154 -2.31 -22.31 -8.42
N ARG A 155 -1.29 -22.91 -9.04
CA ARG A 155 -0.45 -23.91 -8.37
C ARG A 155 0.30 -23.29 -7.19
N THR A 156 0.82 -22.08 -7.35
CA THR A 156 1.53 -21.36 -6.29
C THR A 156 0.60 -21.05 -5.12
N CYS A 157 -0.65 -20.66 -5.39
CA CYS A 157 -1.69 -20.45 -4.38
C CYS A 157 -2.00 -21.70 -3.54
N GLN A 158 -1.88 -22.90 -4.11
CA GLN A 158 -2.14 -24.15 -3.39
C GLN A 158 -0.92 -24.63 -2.58
N MET A 159 0.29 -24.33 -3.05
CA MET A 159 1.54 -24.91 -2.53
C MET A 159 2.31 -23.98 -1.60
N THR A 160 2.02 -22.68 -1.62
CA THR A 160 2.82 -21.66 -0.91
C THR A 160 2.00 -21.04 0.21
N ALA A 161 2.65 -20.82 1.37
CA ALA A 161 2.02 -20.08 2.45
C ALA A 161 1.73 -18.63 2.01
N PRO A 162 0.58 -18.05 2.42
CA PRO A 162 0.25 -16.68 2.07
C PRO A 162 1.30 -15.68 2.55
N ASN A 163 1.67 -14.75 1.68
CA ASN A 163 2.61 -13.66 1.95
C ASN A 163 2.11 -12.32 1.37
N VAL A 164 0.85 -12.28 0.94
CA VAL A 164 0.10 -11.08 0.58
C VAL A 164 -1.22 -11.11 1.32
N PHE A 165 -1.58 -9.99 1.95
CA PHE A 165 -2.83 -9.84 2.68
C PHE A 165 -3.52 -8.55 2.24
N VAL A 166 -4.78 -8.64 1.88
CA VAL A 166 -5.62 -7.48 1.53
C VAL A 166 -6.80 -7.44 2.49
N ARG A 167 -6.82 -6.45 3.37
CA ARG A 167 -7.83 -6.29 4.41
C ARG A 167 -8.75 -5.13 4.07
N LEU A 168 -10.05 -5.39 4.05
CA LEU A 168 -11.10 -4.44 3.76
C LEU A 168 -11.96 -4.25 4.99
N LEU A 169 -12.28 -3.01 5.32
CA LEU A 169 -13.27 -2.67 6.34
C LEU A 169 -14.28 -1.69 5.74
N GLY A 170 -15.56 -2.04 5.79
CA GLY A 170 -16.62 -1.20 5.23
C GLY A 170 -18.01 -1.63 5.68
N SER A 171 -19.03 -1.00 5.12
CA SER A 171 -20.41 -1.45 5.30
C SER A 171 -20.66 -2.73 4.51
N GLY A 172 -21.41 -3.68 5.09
CA GLY A 172 -21.93 -4.80 4.30
C GLY A 172 -22.90 -4.31 3.22
N LEU A 173 -23.19 -5.16 2.22
CA LEU A 173 -24.21 -4.92 1.20
C LEU A 173 -25.55 -4.57 1.87
N GLN A 174 -25.89 -3.28 1.93
CA GLN A 174 -27.24 -2.82 2.24
C GLN A 174 -27.90 -2.36 0.94
N THR A 175 -28.87 -3.16 0.48
CA THR A 175 -29.79 -2.79 -0.59
C THR A 175 -30.89 -1.90 -0.01
N THR A 176 -30.62 -0.60 0.15
CA THR A 176 -31.68 0.38 0.37
C THR A 176 -32.04 1.02 -0.98
N HIS A 177 -33.30 0.84 -1.41
CA HIS A 177 -33.89 1.49 -2.60
C HIS A 177 -33.12 1.34 -3.92
N GLY A 178 -32.66 0.11 -4.23
CA GLY A 178 -32.11 -0.21 -5.56
C GLY A 178 -30.72 0.36 -5.85
N LYS A 179 -30.09 1.06 -4.91
CA LYS A 179 -28.68 1.46 -4.98
C LYS A 179 -27.89 0.69 -3.95
N VAL A 180 -27.16 -0.33 -4.40
CA VAL A 180 -26.12 -0.97 -3.59
C VAL A 180 -25.02 0.08 -3.36
N LYS A 181 -24.93 0.60 -2.14
CA LYS A 181 -23.77 1.40 -1.72
C LYS A 181 -22.94 0.57 -0.77
N GLU A 182 -22.03 -0.22 -1.30
CA GLU A 182 -20.89 -0.69 -0.51
C GLU A 182 -20.01 0.53 -0.24
N SER A 183 -19.78 0.83 1.04
CA SER A 183 -18.90 1.92 1.44
C SER A 183 -17.67 1.32 2.10
N LEU A 184 -16.62 1.12 1.29
CA LEU A 184 -15.31 0.82 1.85
C LEU A 184 -14.85 2.05 2.63
N GLN A 185 -14.30 1.81 3.82
CA GLN A 185 -13.83 2.86 4.73
C GLN A 185 -12.34 2.74 5.00
N PHE A 186 -11.82 1.51 4.89
CA PHE A 186 -10.42 1.22 5.07
C PHE A 186 -10.00 0.05 4.18
N LEU A 187 -8.82 0.20 3.60
CA LEU A 187 -8.11 -0.84 2.86
C LEU A 187 -6.67 -0.90 3.41
N GLU A 188 -6.19 -2.09 3.69
CA GLU A 188 -4.78 -2.35 3.97
C GLU A 188 -4.28 -3.44 3.04
N MET A 189 -3.14 -3.20 2.40
CA MET A 189 -2.41 -4.19 1.63
C MET A 189 -1.06 -4.43 2.31
N GLN A 190 -0.77 -5.67 2.66
CA GLN A 190 0.51 -6.08 3.21
C GLN A 190 1.17 -7.05 2.25
N PHE A 191 2.44 -6.80 1.95
CA PHE A 191 3.28 -7.65 1.12
C PHE A 191 4.53 -8.03 1.90
N ASP A 192 4.70 -9.32 2.21
CA ASP A 192 5.88 -9.79 2.93
C ASP A 192 7.02 -10.00 1.93
N VAL A 193 7.78 -8.93 1.71
CA VAL A 193 8.87 -8.84 0.74
C VAL A 193 10.24 -8.80 1.40
N ALA A 194 10.43 -9.58 2.46
CA ALA A 194 11.68 -9.64 3.24
C ALA A 194 12.93 -9.83 2.36
N ASN A 195 12.82 -10.57 1.25
CA ASN A 195 13.93 -10.75 0.30
C ASN A 195 14.31 -9.46 -0.44
N MET A 196 13.34 -8.60 -0.76
CA MET A 196 13.58 -7.31 -1.41
C MET A 196 14.10 -6.28 -0.42
N THR A 197 13.62 -6.32 0.83
CA THR A 197 13.89 -5.32 1.86
C THR A 197 15.02 -5.69 2.82
N ARG A 198 15.60 -6.89 2.69
CA ARG A 198 16.64 -7.42 3.59
C ARG A 198 17.77 -6.44 3.90
N HIS A 199 18.27 -5.78 2.86
CA HIS A 199 19.36 -4.80 2.98
C HIS A 199 19.02 -3.63 3.93
N CYS A 200 17.76 -3.25 4.05
CA CYS A 200 17.31 -2.20 4.97
C CYS A 200 17.16 -2.71 6.41
N MET A 201 16.86 -4.00 6.59
CA MET A 201 16.76 -4.65 7.90
C MET A 201 18.15 -4.88 8.50
N GLU A 202 19.10 -5.40 7.71
CA GLU A 202 20.48 -5.67 8.14
C GLU A 202 21.23 -4.39 8.54
N MET A 203 20.99 -3.26 7.87
CA MET A 203 21.59 -1.97 8.26
C MET A 203 21.09 -1.45 9.61
N ARG A 204 19.85 -1.79 10.03
CA ARG A 204 19.34 -1.44 11.36
C ARG A 204 20.02 -2.26 12.46
N GLU A 205 20.36 -3.51 12.19
CA GLU A 205 21.14 -4.34 13.12
C GLU A 205 22.61 -3.88 13.20
N GLY A 206 23.20 -3.47 12.06
CA GLY A 206 24.58 -2.98 11.99
C GLY A 206 24.82 -1.59 12.59
N THR A 207 23.80 -0.75 12.72
CA THR A 207 23.86 0.55 13.41
C THR A 207 23.53 0.47 14.90
N GLY A 208 23.38 -0.75 15.45
CA GLY A 208 23.21 -1.04 16.88
C GLY A 208 24.49 -1.02 17.72
N GLY A 209 25.61 -0.49 17.19
CA GLY A 209 26.82 -0.20 17.96
C GLY A 209 26.72 1.19 18.60
N GLU A 210 26.82 1.26 19.93
CA GLU A 210 26.72 2.47 20.77
C GLU A 210 25.30 3.08 20.94
N ARG A 211 24.38 2.28 21.48
CA ARG A 211 23.47 2.82 22.51
C ARG A 211 23.73 2.10 23.81
N GLY A 212 24.23 2.87 24.78
CA GLY A 212 24.67 2.41 26.08
C GLY A 212 23.71 1.44 26.76
N SER A 213 24.33 0.52 27.49
CA SER A 213 23.75 -0.44 28.43
C SER A 213 22.38 -0.06 28.99
N VAL A 214 21.32 -0.62 28.42
CA VAL A 214 20.12 -0.93 29.20
C VAL A 214 19.92 -2.43 29.09
N LYS A 215 20.22 -3.11 30.20
CA LYS A 215 19.94 -4.54 30.40
C LYS A 215 18.48 -4.83 30.01
N GLN A 216 18.24 -5.31 28.80
CA GLN A 216 16.98 -5.97 28.49
C GLN A 216 17.02 -7.37 29.08
N ASN A 217 16.38 -7.51 30.24
CA ASN A 217 15.96 -8.80 30.77
C ASN A 217 15.03 -9.48 29.75
N ARG A 218 15.59 -10.33 28.89
CA ARG A 218 14.84 -11.32 28.10
C ARG A 218 14.29 -12.37 29.07
N LYS A 219 13.10 -12.11 29.63
CA LYS A 219 12.23 -13.17 30.16
C LYS A 219 11.11 -13.41 29.16
N GLY A 220 11.07 -14.64 28.66
CA GLY A 220 10.23 -15.08 27.56
C GLY A 220 8.76 -14.71 27.73
N LYS A 221 8.21 -14.06 26.70
CA LYS A 221 6.77 -14.00 26.49
C LYS A 221 6.44 -14.89 25.30
N LYS A 222 5.81 -16.01 25.66
CA LYS A 222 5.15 -17.00 24.81
C LYS A 222 4.38 -16.28 23.69
N ASN A 223 4.69 -16.66 22.44
CA ASN A 223 3.95 -16.29 21.23
C ASN A 223 2.44 -16.40 21.44
N ARG A 224 1.75 -15.26 21.42
CA ARG A 224 0.34 -15.18 21.06
C ARG A 224 0.26 -14.30 19.83
N LYS A 225 0.20 -14.94 18.66
CA LYS A 225 -0.32 -14.33 17.43
C LYS A 225 -1.73 -13.79 17.68
N TYR A 226 -2.07 -12.72 16.95
CA TYR A 226 -3.34 -11.99 16.91
C TYR A 226 -3.68 -11.10 18.12
N ARG A 227 -3.64 -9.78 17.90
CA ARG A 227 -4.79 -8.88 18.14
C ARG A 227 -4.55 -7.47 17.58
N LEU A 228 -5.60 -6.96 16.92
CA LEU A 228 -5.78 -5.58 16.49
C LEU A 228 -5.33 -4.54 17.54
N GLY A 229 -4.67 -3.48 17.07
CA GLY A 229 -4.46 -2.20 17.76
C GLY A 229 -3.51 -1.36 16.89
N SER A 230 -3.84 -0.17 16.39
CA SER A 230 -4.58 0.89 17.06
C SER A 230 -5.31 1.77 16.03
N ALA A 231 -6.64 1.64 15.97
CA ALA A 231 -7.52 2.70 15.51
C ALA A 231 -8.07 3.43 16.75
N LYS A 232 -7.17 4.12 17.48
CA LYS A 232 -7.53 5.14 18.47
C LYS A 232 -6.34 6.07 18.62
N GLY A 233 -6.33 7.13 17.83
CA GLY A 233 -5.44 8.27 17.98
C GLY A 233 -6.30 9.53 17.98
N THR A 234 -6.53 10.08 19.17
CA THR A 234 -6.93 11.47 19.37
C THR A 234 -5.96 12.38 18.63
N HIS A 235 -6.48 13.41 17.97
CA HIS A 235 -5.73 14.48 17.31
C HIS A 235 -4.55 14.93 18.19
N GLY A 236 -3.30 14.70 17.75
CA GLY A 236 -2.14 15.38 18.33
C GLY A 236 -0.83 14.59 18.46
N GLU A 237 -0.83 13.24 18.54
CA GLU A 237 0.38 12.48 18.91
C GLU A 237 0.66 11.20 18.09
N TYR A 238 0.54 11.22 16.77
CA TYR A 238 1.18 10.18 15.94
C TYR A 238 2.68 10.47 15.82
N ARG A 239 3.45 10.20 16.88
CA ARG A 239 4.91 10.03 16.73
C ARG A 239 5.16 8.71 15.99
N ASN A 240 5.70 8.79 14.78
CA ASN A 240 6.47 7.79 14.00
C ASN A 240 6.53 6.33 14.51
N ILE A 241 5.40 5.68 14.81
CA ILE A 241 5.38 4.24 15.11
C ILE A 241 5.33 3.54 13.76
N THR A 242 6.45 2.90 13.39
CA THR A 242 6.52 2.06 12.20
C THR A 242 5.75 0.78 12.47
N ASP A 243 5.00 0.29 11.49
CA ASP A 243 4.29 -0.98 11.61
C ASP A 243 5.24 -2.14 11.93
N GLN A 244 4.89 -3.00 12.88
CA GLN A 244 5.73 -4.14 13.25
C GLN A 244 6.01 -5.06 12.05
N SER A 245 5.02 -5.27 11.16
CA SER A 245 5.19 -6.09 9.96
C SER A 245 6.21 -5.45 9.01
N ALA A 246 6.29 -4.12 8.98
CA ALA A 246 7.31 -3.40 8.21
C ALA A 246 8.70 -3.55 8.84
N GLU A 247 8.81 -3.61 10.17
CA GLU A 247 10.07 -3.97 10.84
C GLU A 247 10.52 -5.41 10.52
N GLU A 248 9.57 -6.32 10.31
CA GLU A 248 9.81 -7.72 9.93
C GLU A 248 10.04 -7.91 8.41
N GLY A 249 10.10 -6.83 7.63
CA GLY A 249 10.47 -6.85 6.21
C GLY A 249 9.33 -6.69 5.22
N SER A 250 8.12 -6.39 5.69
CA SER A 250 6.94 -6.20 4.84
C SER A 250 6.83 -4.77 4.33
N ILE A 251 6.09 -4.57 3.25
CA ILE A 251 5.59 -3.25 2.86
C ILE A 251 4.08 -3.23 3.13
N VAL A 252 3.62 -2.23 3.89
CA VAL A 252 2.21 -2.10 4.28
C VAL A 252 1.67 -0.79 3.71
N LEU A 253 0.62 -0.86 2.89
CA LEU A 253 -0.10 0.28 2.35
C LEU A 253 -1.46 0.38 3.02
N ARG A 254 -1.77 1.52 3.64
CA ARG A 254 -3.02 1.81 4.32
C ARG A 254 -3.76 2.93 3.62
N PHE A 255 -5.04 2.73 3.43
CA PHE A 255 -5.96 3.67 2.82
C PHE A 255 -7.11 3.89 3.78
N VAL A 256 -7.34 5.15 4.16
CA VAL A 256 -8.43 5.55 5.05
C VAL A 256 -9.30 6.54 4.30
N ARG A 257 -10.61 6.26 4.19
CA ARG A 257 -11.53 7.16 3.50
C ARG A 257 -11.58 8.50 4.22
N ARG A 258 -11.51 9.59 3.47
CA ARG A 258 -11.67 10.95 4.00
C ARG A 258 -13.14 11.32 3.94
N THR A 259 -13.68 11.76 5.07
CA THR A 259 -14.96 12.45 5.09
C THR A 259 -14.80 13.80 4.38
N PRO A 260 -15.69 14.15 3.43
CA PRO A 260 -15.70 15.49 2.86
C PRO A 260 -15.81 16.51 4.00
N LYS A 261 -15.04 17.60 3.94
CA LYS A 261 -15.26 18.71 4.87
C LYS A 261 -16.70 19.19 4.68
N SER A 262 -17.51 19.14 5.74
CA SER A 262 -18.85 19.71 5.71
C SER A 262 -18.73 21.16 5.26
N LYS A 263 -19.47 21.53 4.21
CA LYS A 263 -19.63 22.93 3.81
C LYS A 263 -20.38 23.71 4.87
#